data_AF-A0A699QAX5-F1
#
_entry.id   AF-A0A699QAX5-F1
#
_cell.length_a   1.000
_cell.length_b   1.000
_cell.length_c   1.000
_cell.angle_alpha   90.00
_cell.angle_beta   90.00
_cell.angle_gamma   90.00
#
_symmetry.space_group_name_H-M   'P 1'
#
loop_
_entity.id
_entity.type
_entity.pdbx_description
1 polymer ?
#
loop_
_entity_poly.entity_id
_entity_poly.type
_entity_poly.pdbx_seq_one_letter_code
_entity_poly.pdbx_strand_id
1 'polypeptide(L)'
;MSFASPICLMARASSTKSWLWHQRLSHLNFNTINDLAKNDLVACLPKFKYHKEHLCPSCEQGKSKQASHPPKPVPNLRQRLHLLHMDFCGPIRIASINAQQNGVVERRNQTLVQAARTRLIFSRAPLFLWAEAIATACFTQNRSIIHHHFNKIP
;
A
#
# COMPACT_ATOMS: atom_id res chain seq x y z
N MET A 1 -22.67 32.08 -29.35
CA MET A 1 -22.62 30.60 -29.34
C MET A 1 -21.74 30.19 -28.16
N SER A 2 -22.33 29.73 -27.06
CA SER A 2 -21.60 29.28 -25.88
C SER A 2 -21.03 27.88 -26.14
N PHE A 3 -19.72 27.72 -26.04
CA PHE A 3 -19.10 26.40 -26.03
C PHE A 3 -19.36 25.79 -24.65
N ALA A 4 -20.11 24.70 -24.59
CA ALA A 4 -20.26 23.90 -23.39
C ALA A 4 -18.89 23.37 -22.95
N SER A 5 -18.55 23.51 -21.67
CA SER A 5 -17.33 22.94 -21.09
C SER A 5 -17.24 21.44 -21.42
N PRO A 6 -16.07 20.90 -21.79
CA PRO A 6 -15.96 19.48 -22.09
C PRO A 6 -16.25 18.69 -20.81
N ILE A 7 -17.40 18.00 -20.81
CA ILE A 7 -17.75 17.03 -19.78
C ILE A 7 -16.79 15.86 -19.98
N CYS A 8 -15.76 15.79 -19.13
CA CYS A 8 -14.82 14.69 -19.11
C CYS A 8 -15.55 13.43 -18.61
N LEU A 9 -16.12 12.65 -19.53
CA LEU A 9 -16.60 11.31 -19.24
C LEU A 9 -15.39 10.47 -18.83
N MET A 10 -15.27 10.17 -17.54
CA MET A 10 -14.21 9.29 -17.06
C MET A 10 -14.40 7.90 -17.68
N ALA A 11 -13.53 7.52 -18.61
CA ALA A 11 -13.49 6.17 -19.14
C ALA A 11 -13.13 5.20 -18.01
N ARG A 12 -13.89 4.11 -17.84
CA ARG A 12 -13.50 3.01 -16.95
C ARG A 12 -12.25 2.36 -17.53
N ALA A 13 -11.28 2.02 -16.70
CA ALA A 13 -10.18 1.20 -17.20
C ALA A 13 -10.68 -0.17 -17.61
N SER A 14 -10.10 -0.69 -18.69
CA SER A 14 -10.18 -2.12 -18.94
C SER A 14 -9.61 -2.87 -17.74
N SER A 15 -10.18 -4.05 -17.46
CA SER A 15 -9.70 -4.97 -16.43
C SER A 15 -8.17 -5.11 -16.43
N THR A 16 -7.60 -5.25 -17.62
CA THR A 16 -6.15 -5.34 -17.87
C THR A 16 -5.35 -4.14 -17.38
N LYS A 17 -5.84 -2.90 -17.58
CA LYS A 17 -5.16 -1.68 -17.11
C LYS A 17 -5.24 -1.55 -15.59
N SER A 18 -6.40 -1.85 -15.00
CA SER A 18 -6.54 -1.85 -13.53
C SER A 18 -5.57 -2.85 -12.89
N TRP A 19 -5.46 -4.03 -13.48
CA TRP A 19 -4.57 -5.09 -13.03
C TRP A 19 -3.09 -4.74 -13.16
N LEU A 20 -2.70 -4.13 -14.28
CA LEU A 20 -1.34 -3.69 -14.51
C LEU A 20 -0.86 -2.70 -13.44
N TRP A 21 -1.69 -1.73 -13.08
CA TRP A 21 -1.35 -0.75 -12.04
C TRP A 21 -1.36 -1.36 -10.64
N HIS A 22 -2.27 -2.30 -10.37
CA HIS A 22 -2.20 -3.10 -9.16
C HIS A 22 -0.84 -3.80 -9.01
N GLN A 23 -0.32 -4.41 -10.08
CA GLN A 23 1.01 -5.05 -10.06
C GLN A 23 2.16 -4.05 -9.93
N ARG A 24 2.15 -2.96 -10.70
CA ARG A 24 3.20 -1.93 -10.68
C ARG A 24 3.34 -1.27 -9.32
N LEU A 25 2.22 -1.06 -8.62
CA LEU A 25 2.18 -0.46 -7.29
C LEU A 25 2.29 -1.50 -6.18
N SER A 26 3.10 -2.54 -6.34
CA SER A 26 3.36 -3.55 -5.30
C SER A 26 2.10 -4.17 -4.71
N HIS A 27 1.10 -4.43 -5.55
CA HIS A 27 -0.18 -5.04 -5.18
C HIS A 27 -1.03 -4.23 -4.20
N LEU A 28 -1.04 -2.89 -4.27
CA LEU A 28 -1.95 -2.07 -3.47
C LEU A 28 -3.43 -2.42 -3.68
N ASN A 29 -4.26 -2.13 -2.67
CA ASN A 29 -5.71 -2.27 -2.79
C ASN A 29 -6.25 -1.31 -3.85
N PHE A 30 -7.20 -1.77 -4.68
CA PHE A 30 -7.83 -0.97 -5.72
C PHE A 30 -8.51 0.29 -5.18
N ASN A 31 -9.08 0.25 -3.97
CA ASN A 31 -9.63 1.43 -3.32
C ASN A 31 -8.55 2.48 -3.01
N THR A 32 -7.39 2.04 -2.52
CA THR A 32 -6.25 2.93 -2.28
C THR A 32 -5.73 3.52 -3.59
N ILE A 33 -5.67 2.73 -4.67
CA ILE A 33 -5.27 3.24 -5.99
C ILE A 33 -6.27 4.29 -6.50
N ASN A 34 -7.57 4.06 -6.30
CA ASN A 34 -8.62 5.04 -6.62
C ASN A 34 -8.46 6.34 -5.81
N ASP A 35 -8.16 6.24 -4.52
CA ASP A 35 -7.95 7.42 -3.67
C ASP A 35 -6.70 8.20 -4.12
N LEU A 36 -5.63 7.53 -4.52
CA LEU A 36 -4.43 8.17 -5.06
C LEU A 36 -4.71 8.88 -6.39
N ALA A 37 -5.48 8.26 -7.28
CA ALA A 37 -5.85 8.84 -8.57
C ALA A 37 -6.82 10.02 -8.41
N LYS A 38 -7.73 9.96 -7.43
CA LYS A 38 -8.70 11.02 -7.16
C LYS A 38 -8.05 12.26 -6.54
N ASN A 39 -7.05 12.08 -5.68
CA ASN A 39 -6.39 13.16 -4.95
C ASN A 39 -5.11 13.65 -5.63
N ASP A 40 -4.79 13.19 -6.85
CA ASP A 40 -3.59 13.57 -7.60
C ASP A 40 -2.27 13.40 -6.82
N LEU A 41 -2.22 12.38 -5.95
CA LEU A 41 -1.11 12.17 -5.03
C LEU A 41 0.10 11.46 -5.67
N VAL A 42 -0.08 10.87 -6.87
CA VAL A 42 0.95 10.15 -7.60
C VAL A 42 1.02 10.70 -9.03
N ALA A 43 2.19 11.24 -9.39
CA ALA A 43 2.45 11.68 -10.76
C ALA A 43 2.33 10.50 -11.74
N CYS A 44 1.76 10.75 -12.90
CA CYS A 44 1.57 9.78 -13.99
C CYS A 44 0.61 8.62 -13.69
N LEU A 45 -0.16 8.65 -12.60
CA LEU A 45 -1.25 7.70 -12.38
C LEU A 45 -2.48 8.13 -13.19
N PRO A 46 -3.01 7.28 -14.10
CA PRO A 46 -4.19 7.64 -14.88
C PRO A 46 -5.43 7.85 -14.01
N LYS A 47 -6.19 8.92 -14.31
CA LYS A 47 -7.44 9.28 -13.64
C LYS A 47 -8.63 8.51 -14.22
N PHE A 48 -8.71 7.23 -13.89
CA PHE A 48 -9.89 6.42 -14.16
C PHE A 48 -10.26 5.61 -12.93
N LYS A 49 -11.47 5.04 -12.94
CA LYS A 49 -11.91 4.14 -11.87
C LYS A 49 -11.27 2.76 -12.05
N TYR A 50 -10.49 2.34 -11.07
CA TYR A 50 -9.87 1.03 -10.96
C TYR A 50 -10.87 0.06 -10.33
N HIS A 51 -11.09 -1.08 -10.97
CA HIS A 51 -12.04 -2.10 -10.52
C HIS A 51 -11.34 -3.43 -10.23
N LYS A 52 -11.80 -4.10 -9.17
CA LYS A 52 -11.40 -5.47 -8.84
C LYS A 52 -12.45 -6.43 -9.41
N GLU A 53 -12.12 -7.10 -10.50
CA GLU A 53 -13.00 -8.11 -11.12
C GLU A 53 -12.71 -9.52 -10.58
N HIS A 54 -11.43 -9.82 -10.33
CA HIS A 54 -10.99 -11.13 -9.85
C HIS A 54 -10.08 -11.02 -8.61
N LEU A 55 -9.93 -12.13 -7.89
CA LEU A 55 -8.95 -12.26 -6.81
C LEU A 55 -7.53 -12.36 -7.40
N CYS A 56 -6.56 -11.76 -6.72
CA CYS A 56 -5.16 -11.88 -7.08
C CYS A 56 -4.56 -13.07 -6.34
N PRO A 57 -4.16 -14.16 -7.03
CA PRO A 57 -3.60 -15.35 -6.38
C PRO A 57 -2.39 -14.99 -5.51
N SER A 58 -1.53 -14.09 -5.99
CA SER A 58 -0.36 -13.63 -5.24
C SER A 58 -0.72 -12.82 -3.99
N CYS A 59 -1.82 -12.05 -4.02
CA CYS A 59 -2.32 -11.35 -2.83
C CYS A 59 -2.97 -12.32 -1.86
N GLU A 60 -3.69 -13.33 -2.34
CA GLU A 60 -4.33 -14.33 -1.50
C GLU A 60 -3.29 -15.14 -0.73
N GLN A 61 -2.22 -15.54 -1.41
CA GLN A 61 -1.08 -16.24 -0.80
C GLN A 61 -0.29 -15.35 0.18
N GLY A 62 -0.27 -14.04 -0.03
CA GLY A 62 0.55 -13.10 0.76
C GLY A 62 -0.21 -12.30 1.83
N LYS A 63 -1.53 -12.10 1.71
CA LYS A 63 -2.28 -11.16 2.57
C LYS A 63 -3.26 -11.90 3.46
N SER A 64 -2.77 -12.32 4.63
CA SER A 64 -3.66 -12.66 5.74
C SER A 64 -4.23 -11.38 6.37
N LYS A 65 -5.52 -11.38 6.71
CA LYS A 65 -6.14 -10.30 7.50
C LYS A 65 -5.97 -10.62 8.99
N GLN A 66 -5.19 -9.80 9.69
CA GLN A 66 -5.24 -9.74 11.16
C GLN A 66 -6.33 -8.75 11.59
N ALA A 67 -6.99 -9.00 12.72
CA ALA A 67 -7.99 -8.10 13.27
C ALA A 67 -7.39 -6.71 13.57
N SER A 68 -8.16 -5.66 13.30
CA SER A 68 -7.77 -4.29 13.62
C SER A 68 -7.72 -4.07 15.13
N HIS A 69 -6.65 -3.44 15.62
CA HIS A 69 -6.63 -2.91 16.98
C HIS A 69 -7.55 -1.68 17.10
N PRO A 70 -8.14 -1.44 18.27
CA PRO A 70 -8.93 -0.23 18.53
C PRO A 70 -8.09 1.04 18.31
N PRO A 71 -8.67 2.10 17.71
CA PRO A 71 -7.98 3.35 17.48
C PRO A 71 -7.60 4.02 18.81
N LYS A 72 -6.39 4.59 18.88
CA LYS A 72 -5.97 5.37 20.04
C LYS A 72 -6.70 6.74 20.04
N PRO A 73 -7.26 7.20 21.17
CA PRO A 73 -8.04 8.44 21.22
C PRO A 73 -7.21 9.72 21.02
N VAL A 74 -5.90 9.68 21.33
CA VAL A 74 -5.02 10.85 21.24
C VAL A 74 -3.91 10.59 20.22
N PRO A 75 -3.75 11.43 19.18
CA PRO A 75 -2.61 11.33 18.28
C PRO A 75 -1.33 11.73 19.02
N ASN A 76 -0.45 10.75 19.26
CA ASN A 76 0.78 10.92 20.05
C ASN A 76 1.91 11.71 19.35
N LEU A 77 1.68 12.33 18.19
CA LEU A 77 2.75 13.07 17.49
C LEU A 77 2.29 14.48 17.09
N ARG A 78 2.83 15.46 17.81
CA ARG A 78 2.64 16.90 17.52
C ARG A 78 3.61 17.43 16.45
N GLN A 79 4.73 16.75 16.21
CA GLN A 79 5.81 17.18 15.30
C GLN A 79 6.50 15.97 14.63
N ARG A 80 7.08 16.18 13.44
CA ARG A 80 7.91 15.16 12.76
C ARG A 80 9.12 14.81 13.62
N LEU A 81 9.52 13.54 13.63
CA LEU A 81 10.66 13.00 14.39
C LEU A 81 10.54 13.07 15.93
N HIS A 82 9.39 13.47 16.48
CA HIS A 82 9.19 13.53 17.94
C HIS A 82 9.24 12.13 18.60
N LEU A 83 8.79 11.09 17.90
CA LEU A 83 8.88 9.71 18.39
C LEU A 83 9.27 8.79 17.24
N LEU A 84 10.42 8.14 17.38
CA LEU A 84 10.91 7.15 16.43
C LEU A 84 10.76 5.76 17.04
N HIS A 85 9.99 4.92 16.37
CA HIS A 85 9.90 3.51 16.71
C HIS A 85 10.82 2.73 15.78
N MET A 86 11.76 1.99 16.34
CA MET A 86 12.67 1.10 15.60
C MET A 86 12.47 -0.33 16.08
N ASP A 87 12.60 -1.30 15.18
CA ASP A 87 12.51 -2.71 15.51
C ASP A 87 13.34 -3.53 14.52
N PHE A 88 13.89 -4.65 14.98
CA PHE A 88 14.61 -5.58 14.12
C PHE A 88 13.62 -6.60 13.56
N CYS A 89 13.52 -6.68 12.23
CA CYS A 89 12.72 -7.70 11.57
C CYS A 89 13.54 -8.98 11.39
N GLY A 90 13.45 -9.89 12.37
CA GLY A 90 14.07 -11.22 12.38
C GLY A 90 13.10 -12.35 12.02
N PRO A 91 13.47 -13.64 12.12
CA PRO A 91 12.64 -14.76 11.66
C PRO A 91 11.20 -14.66 12.22
N ILE A 92 10.24 -14.51 11.31
CA ILE A 92 8.83 -14.17 11.55
C ILE A 92 8.07 -15.19 12.44
N ARG A 93 8.72 -16.31 12.77
CA ARG A 93 8.17 -17.40 13.58
C ARG A 93 8.20 -17.13 15.09
N ILE A 94 8.87 -16.09 15.55
CA ILE A 94 9.00 -15.81 16.99
C ILE A 94 7.94 -14.78 17.40
N ALA A 95 7.08 -15.15 18.35
CA ALA A 95 6.14 -14.21 18.96
C ALA A 95 6.90 -13.14 19.74
N SER A 96 6.61 -11.87 19.45
CA SER A 96 7.17 -10.72 20.16
C SER A 96 6.63 -10.67 21.59
N ILE A 97 7.54 -10.58 22.57
CA ILE A 97 7.21 -10.54 24.01
C ILE A 97 6.37 -9.28 24.36
N ASN A 98 6.48 -8.21 23.55
CA ASN A 98 5.81 -6.91 23.77
C ASN A 98 5.08 -6.39 22.52
N ALA A 99 4.47 -7.29 21.72
CA ALA A 99 3.84 -6.96 20.44
C ALA A 99 2.84 -5.78 20.48
N GLN A 100 2.18 -5.57 21.63
CA GLN A 100 1.19 -4.52 21.80
C GLN A 100 1.80 -3.10 21.89
N GLN A 101 3.05 -2.96 22.37
CA GLN A 101 3.75 -1.68 22.47
C GLN A 101 4.38 -1.27 21.12
N ASN A 102 4.92 -2.24 20.39
CA ASN A 102 5.57 -2.03 19.08
C ASN A 102 4.66 -2.28 17.87
N GLY A 103 3.36 -2.51 18.10
CA GLY A 103 2.41 -2.91 17.06
C GLY A 103 2.27 -1.94 15.87
N VAL A 104 2.75 -0.70 15.96
CA VAL A 104 2.83 0.21 14.80
C VAL A 104 3.96 -0.22 13.84
N VAL A 105 5.14 -0.52 14.36
CA VAL A 105 6.30 -0.93 13.54
C VAL A 105 6.13 -2.36 13.07
N GLU A 106 5.66 -3.26 13.93
CA GLU A 106 5.44 -4.66 13.56
C GLU A 106 4.48 -4.77 12.37
N ARG A 107 3.35 -4.04 12.40
CA ARG A 107 2.39 -4.00 11.27
C ARG A 107 3.00 -3.43 9.99
N ARG A 108 3.83 -2.39 10.11
CA ARG A 108 4.52 -1.80 8.95
C ARG A 108 5.53 -2.79 8.36
N ASN A 109 6.31 -3.45 9.20
CA ASN A 109 7.27 -4.47 8.79
C ASN A 109 6.57 -5.65 8.10
N GLN A 110 5.46 -6.16 8.67
CA GLN A 110 4.66 -7.20 8.03
C GLN A 110 4.12 -6.77 6.66
N THR A 111 3.62 -5.53 6.54
CA THR A 111 3.09 -5.01 5.27
C THR A 111 4.18 -4.96 4.19
N LEU A 112 5.38 -4.50 4.54
CA LEU A 112 6.52 -4.44 3.63
C LEU A 112 6.98 -5.83 3.19
N VAL A 113 7.12 -6.76 4.14
CA VAL A 113 7.50 -8.14 3.88
C VAL A 113 6.50 -8.82 2.96
N GLN A 114 5.19 -8.65 3.19
CA GLN A 114 4.17 -9.27 2.34
C GLN A 114 4.15 -8.66 0.95
N ALA A 115 4.26 -7.34 0.82
CA ALA A 115 4.38 -6.68 -0.48
C ALA A 115 5.60 -7.19 -1.28
N ALA A 116 6.75 -7.36 -0.62
CA ALA A 116 7.95 -7.91 -1.24
C ALA A 116 7.77 -9.38 -1.65
N ARG A 117 7.19 -10.23 -0.79
CA ARG A 117 6.88 -11.64 -1.11
C ARG A 117 5.96 -11.76 -2.30
N THR A 118 4.84 -11.03 -2.28
CA THR A 118 3.87 -11.04 -3.37
C THR A 118 4.55 -10.61 -4.68
N ARG A 119 5.42 -9.60 -4.64
CA ARG A 119 6.17 -9.13 -5.81
C ARG A 119 7.12 -10.19 -6.36
N LEU A 120 7.88 -10.87 -5.50
CA LEU A 120 8.81 -11.93 -5.92
C LEU A 120 8.08 -13.14 -6.49
N ILE A 121 7.02 -13.61 -5.82
CA ILE A 121 6.19 -14.72 -6.29
C ILE A 121 5.58 -14.40 -7.65
N PHE A 122 5.02 -13.20 -7.80
CA PHE A 122 4.37 -12.77 -9.04
C PHE A 122 5.35 -12.68 -10.21
N SER A 123 6.52 -12.09 -9.99
CA SER A 123 7.57 -11.95 -11.01
C SER A 123 8.37 -13.22 -11.26
N ARG A 124 8.14 -14.29 -10.48
CA ARG A 124 9.00 -15.49 -10.43
C ARG A 124 10.48 -15.13 -10.23
N ALA A 125 10.73 -14.06 -9.49
CA ALA A 125 12.05 -13.55 -9.24
C ALA A 125 12.77 -14.39 -8.18
N PRO A 126 14.09 -14.59 -8.33
CA PRO A 126 14.89 -15.32 -7.36
C PRO A 126 14.96 -14.60 -6.02
N LEU A 127 15.10 -15.38 -4.94
CA LEU A 127 15.15 -14.88 -3.55
C LEU A 127 16.30 -13.92 -3.27
N PHE A 128 17.39 -13.94 -4.04
CA PHE A 128 18.48 -12.99 -3.86
C PHE A 128 18.04 -11.54 -4.11
N LEU A 129 16.97 -11.31 -4.88
CA LEU A 129 16.36 -10.00 -5.12
C LEU A 129 15.48 -9.50 -3.96
N TRP A 130 15.58 -10.12 -2.79
CA TRP A 130 14.78 -9.78 -1.61
C TRP A 130 15.01 -8.32 -1.17
N ALA A 131 16.25 -7.84 -1.20
CA ALA A 131 16.58 -6.47 -0.82
C ALA A 131 15.90 -5.45 -1.73
N GLU A 132 15.94 -5.67 -3.06
CA GLU A 132 15.33 -4.83 -4.08
C GLU A 132 13.79 -4.87 -4.00
N ALA A 133 13.22 -6.04 -3.71
CA ALA A 133 11.79 -6.21 -3.51
C ALA A 133 11.29 -5.42 -2.29
N ILE A 134 12.02 -5.47 -1.17
CA ILE A 134 11.73 -4.70 0.05
C ILE A 134 11.90 -3.20 -0.20
N ALA A 135 13.00 -2.78 -0.84
CA ALA A 135 13.24 -1.37 -1.17
C ALA A 135 12.11 -0.79 -2.01
N THR A 136 11.63 -1.55 -2.99
CA THR A 136 10.51 -1.10 -3.83
C THR A 136 9.19 -1.10 -3.06
N ALA A 137 8.93 -2.11 -2.24
CA ALA A 137 7.75 -2.12 -1.38
C ALA A 137 7.74 -0.87 -0.47
N CYS A 138 8.87 -0.55 0.15
CA CYS A 138 9.05 0.65 0.99
C CYS A 138 8.79 1.93 0.21
N PHE A 139 9.40 2.06 -0.96
CA PHE A 139 9.19 3.21 -1.85
C PHE A 139 7.72 3.38 -2.24
N THR A 140 7.04 2.30 -2.63
CA THR A 140 5.63 2.36 -2.99
C THR A 140 4.76 2.73 -1.80
N GLN A 141 4.94 2.08 -0.65
CA GLN A 141 4.11 2.30 0.55
C GLN A 141 4.27 3.73 1.10
N ASN A 142 5.50 4.23 1.14
CA ASN A 142 5.81 5.60 1.56
C ASN A 142 5.30 6.66 0.58
N ARG A 143 4.79 6.28 -0.59
CA ARG A 143 4.21 7.18 -1.61
C ARG A 143 2.74 6.93 -1.87
N SER A 144 2.14 5.94 -1.21
CA SER A 144 0.80 5.46 -1.55
C SER A 144 -0.12 5.26 -0.37
N ILE A 145 0.41 5.07 0.85
CA ILE A 145 -0.42 5.01 2.05
C ILE A 145 -0.95 6.41 2.30
N ILE A 146 -2.25 6.60 2.17
CA ILE A 146 -2.87 7.85 2.55
C ILE A 146 -3.18 7.75 4.04
N HIS A 147 -2.61 8.64 4.85
CA HIS A 147 -3.11 8.83 6.18
C HIS A 147 -4.50 9.48 6.05
N HIS A 148 -5.57 8.69 6.09
CA HIS A 148 -6.95 9.16 5.84
C HIS A 148 -7.33 10.40 6.68
N HIS A 149 -6.79 10.52 7.90
CA HIS A 149 -7.00 11.67 8.77
C HIS A 149 -6.36 12.97 8.24
N PHE A 150 -5.28 12.87 7.47
CA PHE A 150 -4.51 14.02 6.99
C PHE A 150 -4.56 14.20 5.46
N ASN A 151 -5.18 13.25 4.75
CA ASN A 151 -5.16 13.11 3.29
C ASN A 151 -3.77 13.33 2.67
N LYS A 152 -2.73 12.86 3.37
CA LYS A 152 -1.32 13.05 3.02
C LYS A 152 -0.62 11.71 3.02
N ILE A 153 0.39 11.63 2.16
CA ILE A 153 1.34 10.55 2.10
C ILE A 153 2.37 10.75 3.25
N PRO A 154 2.76 9.69 3.98
CA PRO A 154 3.79 9.69 5.02
C PRO A 154 5.10 10.39 4.66
#